data_AF-A0A392RQK0-F1
#
_entry.id   AF-A0A392RQK0-F1
#
_cell.length_a   1.000
_cell.length_b   1.000
_cell.length_c   1.000
_cell.angle_alpha   90.00
_cell.angle_beta   90.00
_cell.angle_gamma   90.00
#
_symmetry.space_group_name_H-M   'P 1'
#
loop_
_entity.id
_entity.type
_entity.pdbx_description
1 polymer ?
#
loop_
_entity_poly.entity_id
_entity_poly.type
_entity_poly.pdbx_seq_one_letter_code
_entity_poly.pdbx_strand_id
1 'polypeptide(L)'
;VDTLDIQAAPSTPSIEQPPSLELKVLPENLKYAYLESDEKLPVIISSNLDFDQEHKLLQVLKKHKKAIGWTLADLPGISPSMCMHRILLEDGSKTVRQPQRRLNPLILDVVKKEVTKLLQA
;
A
#
# COMPACT_ATOMS: atom_id res chain seq x y z
N VAL A 1 -13.59 -8.41 27.31
CA VAL A 1 -13.64 -7.94 25.91
C VAL A 1 -12.69 -6.78 25.89
N ASP A 2 -11.43 -7.06 25.58
CA ASP A 2 -10.41 -6.02 25.62
C ASP A 2 -10.62 -5.11 24.43
N THR A 3 -11.08 -3.90 24.72
CA THR A 3 -11.16 -2.82 23.75
C THR A 3 -9.74 -2.53 23.31
N LEU A 4 -9.38 -2.97 22.11
CA LEU A 4 -8.13 -2.54 21.49
C LEU A 4 -8.35 -1.08 21.10
N ASP A 5 -7.91 -0.16 21.95
CA ASP A 5 -7.72 1.24 21.60
C ASP A 5 -6.62 1.31 20.54
N ILE A 6 -7.01 1.11 19.28
CA ILE A 6 -6.12 1.27 18.13
C ILE A 6 -6.09 2.77 17.85
N GLN A 7 -5.09 3.44 18.42
CA GLN A 7 -4.73 4.79 18.01
C GLN A 7 -4.39 4.75 16.52
N ALA A 8 -5.25 5.36 15.68
CA ALA A 8 -4.97 5.58 14.27
C ALA A 8 -3.85 6.63 14.17
N ALA A 9 -2.60 6.18 14.26
CA ALA A 9 -1.46 7.02 13.98
C ALA A 9 -1.49 7.36 12.48
N PRO A 10 -1.46 8.64 12.08
CA PRO A 10 -1.35 9.02 10.68
C PRO A 10 -0.02 8.46 10.17
N SER A 11 -0.11 7.55 9.20
CA SER A 11 1.07 7.04 8.51
C SER A 11 1.62 8.15 7.61
N THR A 12 2.84 8.59 7.90
CA THR A 12 3.54 9.61 7.10
C THR A 12 3.79 9.06 5.70
N PRO A 13 3.57 9.86 4.64
CA PRO A 13 3.81 9.41 3.27
C PRO A 13 5.31 9.17 3.05
N SER A 14 5.65 8.22 2.17
CA SER A 14 7.02 7.80 1.88
C SER A 14 7.90 8.91 1.34
N ILE A 15 7.29 9.98 0.83
CA ILE A 15 8.00 11.19 0.36
C ILE A 15 8.58 11.99 1.54
N GLU A 16 7.90 11.99 2.68
CA GLU A 16 8.37 12.69 3.88
C GLU A 16 9.29 11.79 4.71
N GLN A 17 8.92 10.51 4.81
CA GLN A 17 9.70 9.50 5.52
C GLN A 17 9.94 8.29 4.60
N PRO A 18 11.12 8.21 3.95
CA PRO A 18 11.40 7.11 3.04
C PRO A 18 11.40 5.77 3.80
N PRO A 19 10.69 4.75 3.31
CA PRO A 19 10.61 3.46 3.96
C PRO A 19 11.95 2.71 3.85
N SER A 20 12.28 1.94 4.88
CA SER A 20 13.33 0.93 4.76
C SER A 20 12.79 -0.26 3.97
N LEU A 21 13.29 -0.46 2.75
CA LEU A 21 12.87 -1.53 1.85
C LEU A 21 13.98 -2.57 1.68
N GLU A 22 13.63 -3.85 1.83
CA GLU A 22 14.54 -4.96 1.53
C GLU A 22 14.59 -5.16 0.00
N LEU A 23 15.68 -4.72 -0.63
CA LEU A 23 15.88 -4.88 -2.08
C LEU A 23 16.15 -6.35 -2.42
N LYS A 24 15.42 -6.86 -3.41
CA LYS A 24 15.61 -8.22 -3.93
C LYS A 24 16.65 -8.20 -5.06
N VAL A 25 17.30 -9.34 -5.27
CA VAL A 25 18.14 -9.55 -6.45
C VAL A 25 17.26 -9.52 -7.70
N LEU A 26 17.66 -8.70 -8.69
CA LEU A 26 16.94 -8.52 -9.94
C LEU A 26 17.57 -9.39 -11.05
N PRO A 27 16.79 -9.81 -12.06
CA PRO A 27 17.34 -10.40 -13.28
C PRO A 27 18.14 -9.36 -14.08
N GLU A 28 19.06 -9.82 -14.93
CA GLU A 28 20.04 -8.98 -15.66
C GLU A 28 19.41 -7.89 -16.53
N ASN A 29 18.18 -8.09 -16.98
CA ASN A 29 17.43 -7.13 -17.81
C ASN A 29 16.80 -5.97 -17.03
N LEU A 30 16.93 -5.97 -15.69
CA LEU A 30 16.38 -4.97 -14.78
C LEU A 30 17.46 -4.41 -13.85
N LYS A 31 17.33 -3.13 -13.49
CA LYS A 31 18.19 -2.46 -12.52
C LYS A 31 17.38 -1.55 -11.60
N TYR A 32 17.94 -1.27 -10.43
CA TYR A 32 17.41 -0.24 -9.55
C TYR A 32 17.88 1.14 -10.01
N ALA A 33 16.97 2.09 -9.95
CA ALA A 33 17.26 3.51 -10.04
C ALA A 33 16.54 4.24 -8.89
N TYR A 34 16.98 5.45 -8.56
CA TYR A 34 16.51 6.15 -7.37
C TYR A 34 15.92 7.51 -7.74
N LEU A 35 14.78 7.83 -7.13
CA LEU A 35 14.08 9.09 -7.38
C LEU A 35 14.57 10.22 -6.48
N GLU A 36 15.23 9.91 -5.36
CA GLU A 36 15.82 10.88 -4.44
C GLU A 36 17.32 10.68 -4.25
N SER A 37 17.97 11.70 -3.67
CA SER A 37 19.35 11.63 -3.18
C SER A 37 19.45 10.58 -2.06
N ASP A 38 20.65 10.06 -1.81
CA ASP A 38 20.93 9.02 -0.80
C ASP A 38 20.28 7.64 -1.08
N GLU A 39 20.09 7.27 -2.35
CA GLU A 39 19.54 5.94 -2.73
C GLU A 39 18.15 5.65 -2.14
N LYS A 40 17.35 6.70 -1.93
CA LYS A 40 15.97 6.61 -1.45
C LYS A 40 14.97 6.48 -2.60
N LEU A 41 13.81 5.90 -2.28
CA LEU A 41 12.70 5.69 -3.23
C LEU A 41 13.16 4.90 -4.48
N PRO A 42 13.55 3.63 -4.29
CA PRO A 42 13.97 2.78 -5.40
C PRO A 42 12.81 2.54 -6.37
N VAL A 43 13.15 2.55 -7.65
CA VAL A 43 12.29 2.11 -8.76
C VAL A 43 13.05 1.09 -9.60
N ILE A 44 12.32 0.13 -10.17
CA ILE A 44 12.89 -0.89 -11.05
C ILE A 44 12.67 -0.44 -12.48
N ILE A 45 13.76 -0.32 -13.24
CA ILE A 45 13.74 0.06 -14.67
C ILE A 45 14.50 -0.99 -15.48
N SER A 46 14.36 -0.95 -16.82
CA SER A 46 15.13 -1.84 -17.69
C SER A 46 16.60 -1.43 -17.71
N SER A 47 17.50 -2.42 -17.69
CA SER A 47 18.95 -2.21 -17.82
C SER A 47 19.38 -1.88 -19.25
N ASN A 48 18.53 -2.14 -20.25
CA ASN A 48 18.80 -1.92 -21.67
C ASN A 48 18.47 -0.48 -22.13
N LEU A 49 18.15 0.44 -21.21
CA LEU A 49 17.88 1.83 -21.54
C LEU A 49 19.19 2.57 -21.81
N ASP A 50 19.22 3.31 -22.92
CA ASP A 50 20.29 4.25 -23.19
C ASP A 50 20.23 5.46 -22.24
N PHE A 51 21.36 6.15 -22.06
CA PHE A 51 21.51 7.24 -21.09
C PHE A 51 20.41 8.30 -21.21
N ASP A 52 20.12 8.74 -22.43
CA ASP A 52 19.09 9.74 -22.68
C ASP A 52 17.67 9.26 -22.35
N GLN A 53 17.40 7.97 -22.57
CA GLN A 53 16.09 7.37 -22.29
C GLN A 53 15.89 7.22 -20.79
N GLU A 54 16.91 6.71 -20.09
CA GLU A 54 16.92 6.61 -18.64
C GLU A 54 16.75 7.97 -17.98
N HIS A 55 17.49 8.98 -18.44
CA HIS A 55 17.39 10.33 -17.89
C HIS A 55 15.99 10.92 -18.06
N LYS A 56 15.40 10.81 -19.26
CA LYS A 56 14.03 11.28 -19.53
C LYS A 56 13.00 10.55 -18.67
N LEU A 57 13.13 9.22 -18.54
CA LEU A 57 12.25 8.41 -17.70
C LEU A 57 12.33 8.85 -16.23
N LEU A 58 13.54 8.95 -15.68
CA LEU A 58 13.73 9.36 -14.29
C LEU A 58 13.22 10.78 -14.03
N GLN A 59 13.36 11.69 -14.98
CA GLN A 59 12.81 13.04 -14.85
C GLN A 59 11.28 13.03 -14.72
N VAL A 60 10.59 12.21 -15.52
CA VAL A 60 9.12 12.06 -15.43
C VAL A 60 8.73 11.41 -14.10
N LEU A 61 9.40 10.33 -13.70
CA LEU A 61 9.12 9.63 -12.44
C LEU A 61 9.35 10.53 -11.22
N LYS A 62 10.44 11.32 -11.21
CA LYS A 62 10.71 12.31 -10.15
C LYS A 62 9.62 13.36 -10.05
N LYS A 63 9.13 13.86 -11.20
CA LYS A 63 8.02 14.83 -11.25
C LYS A 63 6.71 14.24 -10.71
N HIS A 64 6.47 12.96 -10.93
CA HIS A 64 5.24 12.26 -10.56
C HIS A 64 5.40 11.28 -9.40
N LYS A 65 6.39 11.48 -8.52
CA LYS A 65 6.68 10.55 -7.41
C LYS A 65 5.50 10.28 -6.48
N LYS A 66 4.56 11.22 -6.33
CA LYS A 66 3.30 11.08 -5.56
C LYS A 66 2.34 10.03 -6.12
N ALA A 67 2.49 9.61 -7.37
CA ALA A 67 1.66 8.59 -7.98
C ALA A 67 2.17 7.17 -7.72
N ILE A 68 3.38 7.02 -7.16
CA ILE A 68 3.99 5.74 -6.85
C ILE A 68 3.76 5.45 -5.37
N GLY A 69 3.26 4.26 -5.07
CA GLY A 69 3.09 3.81 -3.68
C GLY A 69 4.19 2.87 -3.24
N TRP A 70 5.06 3.30 -2.33
CA TRP A 70 6.05 2.43 -1.68
C TRP A 70 5.50 1.80 -0.41
N THR A 71 4.63 2.52 0.30
CA THR A 71 3.88 2.03 1.46
C THR A 71 2.38 2.18 1.23
N LEU A 72 1.57 1.56 2.10
CA LEU A 72 0.11 1.71 2.05
C LEU A 72 -0.34 3.17 2.25
N ALA A 73 0.44 3.96 3.01
CA ALA A 73 0.18 5.39 3.24
C ALA A 73 0.20 6.21 1.95
N ASP A 74 0.99 5.78 0.95
CA ASP A 74 1.10 6.48 -0.34
C ASP A 74 -0.05 6.16 -1.30
N LEU A 75 -0.86 5.14 -0.99
CA LEU A 75 -1.95 4.67 -1.82
C LEU A 75 -3.29 5.03 -1.17
N PRO A 76 -3.65 6.32 -1.09
CA PRO A 76 -4.93 6.70 -0.52
C PRO A 76 -6.04 6.08 -1.34
N GLY A 77 -6.97 5.41 -0.65
CA GLY A 77 -8.14 4.84 -1.28
C GLY A 77 -8.99 5.90 -1.99
N ILE A 78 -9.92 5.44 -2.82
CA ILE A 78 -10.92 6.32 -3.43
C ILE A 78 -11.82 6.86 -2.32
N SER A 79 -12.00 8.18 -2.26
CA SER A 79 -12.92 8.79 -1.31
C SER A 79 -14.33 8.20 -1.51
N PRO A 80 -15.02 7.76 -0.44
CA PRO A 80 -16.40 7.32 -0.51
C PRO A 80 -17.36 8.39 -1.06
N SER A 81 -17.00 9.69 -0.98
CA SER A 81 -17.76 10.76 -1.61
C SER A 81 -17.68 10.77 -3.14
N MET A 82 -16.61 10.21 -3.71
CA MET A 82 -16.37 10.19 -5.15
C MET A 82 -17.00 8.97 -5.82
N CYS A 83 -16.92 7.80 -5.18
CA CYS A 83 -17.55 6.57 -5.67
C CYS A 83 -18.00 5.72 -4.49
N MET A 84 -19.32 5.57 -4.33
CA MET A 84 -19.92 4.66 -3.36
C MET A 84 -20.80 3.66 -4.09
N HIS A 85 -20.49 2.38 -3.92
CA HIS A 85 -21.37 1.33 -4.40
C HIS A 85 -22.55 1.16 -3.44
N ARG A 86 -23.77 1.10 -3.99
CA ARG A 86 -24.98 0.80 -3.21
C ARG A 86 -25.36 -0.65 -3.46
N ILE A 87 -25.31 -1.46 -2.42
CA ILE A 87 -25.82 -2.83 -2.46
C ILE A 87 -27.34 -2.75 -2.32
N LEU A 88 -28.06 -3.12 -3.37
CA LEU A 88 -29.53 -3.21 -3.34
C LEU A 88 -29.94 -4.50 -2.64
N LEU A 89 -30.96 -4.42 -1.80
CA LEU A 89 -31.54 -5.58 -1.11
C LEU A 89 -32.96 -5.81 -1.62
N GLU A 90 -33.41 -7.06 -1.56
CA GLU A 90 -34.80 -7.42 -1.88
C GLU A 90 -35.77 -6.84 -0.85
N ASP A 91 -36.99 -6.54 -1.30
CA ASP A 91 -38.07 -6.05 -0.45
C ASP A 91 -38.43 -7.08 0.64
N GLY A 92 -38.48 -6.63 1.90
CA GLY A 92 -38.74 -7.49 3.06
C GLY A 92 -37.52 -8.19 3.65
N SER A 93 -36.32 -7.94 3.11
CA SER A 93 -35.06 -8.42 3.71
C SER A 93 -34.85 -7.89 5.13
N LYS A 94 -34.35 -8.76 6.02
CA LYS A 94 -34.10 -8.44 7.44
C LYS A 94 -32.61 -8.51 7.74
N THR A 95 -32.12 -7.61 8.58
CA THR A 95 -30.75 -7.68 9.09
C THR A 95 -30.58 -8.89 10.01
N VAL A 96 -29.58 -9.73 9.74
CA VAL A 96 -29.27 -10.92 10.55
C VAL A 96 -27.84 -10.84 11.08
N ARG A 97 -27.67 -11.04 12.39
CA ARG A 97 -26.35 -11.19 13.01
C ARG A 97 -26.05 -12.67 13.24
N GLN A 98 -25.09 -13.20 12.51
CA GLN A 98 -24.60 -14.56 12.75
C GLN A 98 -23.57 -14.58 13.90
N PRO A 99 -23.53 -15.64 14.73
CA PRO A 99 -22.50 -15.78 15.76
C PRO A 99 -21.12 -15.98 15.10
N GLN A 100 -20.09 -15.37 15.72
CA GLN A 100 -18.70 -15.51 15.25
C GLN A 100 -18.27 -16.98 15.32
N ARG A 101 -17.76 -17.52 14.20
CA ARG A 101 -17.22 -18.88 14.17
C ARG A 101 -15.89 -18.96 14.91
N ARG A 102 -15.63 -20.11 15.54
CA ARG A 102 -14.33 -20.38 16.17
C ARG A 102 -13.25 -20.52 15.10
N LEU A 103 -12.16 -19.79 15.25
CA LEU A 103 -10.96 -19.91 14.43
C LEU A 103 -9.89 -20.74 15.14
N ASN A 104 -9.03 -21.41 14.37
CA ASN A 104 -7.82 -22.02 14.90
C ASN A 104 -6.92 -20.90 15.50
N PRO A 105 -6.42 -21.04 16.74
CA PRO A 105 -5.55 -20.04 17.37
C PRO A 105 -4.37 -19.60 16.49
N LEU A 106 -3.73 -20.51 15.76
CA LEU A 106 -2.61 -20.18 14.86
C LEU A 106 -3.03 -19.22 13.73
N ILE A 107 -4.22 -19.43 13.18
CA ILE A 107 -4.77 -18.56 12.12
C ILE A 107 -5.28 -17.25 12.72
N LEU A 108 -5.78 -17.27 13.95
CA LEU A 108 -6.30 -16.09 14.63
C LEU A 108 -5.24 -14.99 14.73
N ASP A 109 -4.01 -15.34 15.10
CA ASP A 109 -2.93 -14.35 15.25
C ASP A 109 -2.51 -13.74 13.91
N VAL A 110 -2.47 -14.54 12.85
CA VAL A 110 -2.23 -14.06 11.49
C VAL A 110 -3.35 -13.11 11.03
N VAL A 111 -4.61 -13.50 11.26
CA VAL A 111 -5.78 -12.67 10.91
C VAL A 111 -5.78 -11.36 11.69
N LYS A 112 -5.49 -11.39 12.99
CA LYS A 112 -5.37 -10.17 13.81
C LYS A 112 -4.32 -9.23 13.24
N LYS A 113 -3.14 -9.75 12.88
CA LYS A 113 -2.06 -8.94 12.29
C LYS A 113 -2.50 -8.27 10.99
N GLU A 114 -3.15 -9.00 10.09
CA GLU A 114 -3.59 -8.44 8.82
C GLU A 114 -4.76 -7.46 8.98
N VAL A 115 -5.70 -7.72 9.88
CA VAL A 115 -6.80 -6.78 10.18
C VAL A 115 -6.27 -5.48 10.75
N THR A 116 -5.33 -5.52 11.71
CA THR A 116 -4.72 -4.31 12.26
C THR A 116 -4.00 -3.50 11.17
N LYS A 117 -3.29 -4.18 10.26
CA LYS A 117 -2.64 -3.54 9.12
C LYS A 117 -3.65 -2.87 8.18
N LEU A 118 -4.80 -3.47 7.93
CA LEU A 118 -5.87 -2.88 7.12
C LEU A 118 -6.58 -1.72 7.81
N LEU A 119 -6.68 -1.72 9.14
CA LEU A 119 -7.27 -0.62 9.92
C LEU A 119 -6.37 0.61 10.01
N GLN A 120 -5.06 0.43 9.87
CA GLN A 120 -4.05 1.51 9.88
C GLN A 120 -3.80 2.12 8.49
N ALA A 121 -4.29 1.47 7.43
CA ALA A 121 -4.19 1.96 6.05
C ALA A 121 -5.26 3.02 5.78
#